data_AF-A0A7L4RAH7-F1
#
_entry.id   AF-A0A7L4RAH7-F1
#
_cell.length_a   1.000
_cell.length_b   1.000
_cell.length_c   1.000
_cell.angle_alpha   90.00
_cell.angle_beta   90.00
_cell.angle_gamma   90.00
#
_symmetry.space_group_name_H-M   'P 1'
#
loop_
_entity.id
_entity.type
_entity.pdbx_description
1 polymer ?
#
loop_
_entity_poly.entity_id
_entity_poly.type
_entity_poly.pdbx_seq_one_letter_code
_entity_poly.pdbx_strand_id
1 'polypeptide(L)'
;MAFDLISMLNFVLNLGIIAVGLLAYTKTKNFVPLYIGLSFVLFAITNLSTLLGMAEALVYPIAVLRLAAYSMIIFTLYKTMAKPAKKK
;
A
#
# COMPACT_ATOMS: atom_id res chain seq x y z
N MET A 1 20.95 -16.14 -9.15
CA MET A 1 19.80 -15.36 -8.67
C MET A 1 20.23 -13.91 -8.59
N ALA A 2 19.78 -13.06 -9.52
CA ALA A 2 20.06 -11.63 -9.41
C ALA A 2 19.19 -11.05 -8.29
N PHE A 3 19.80 -10.35 -7.34
CA PHE A 3 19.05 -9.56 -6.37
C PHE A 3 18.18 -8.57 -7.14
N ASP A 4 16.86 -8.71 -7.04
CA ASP A 4 15.95 -7.76 -7.68
C ASP A 4 15.92 -6.47 -6.84
N LEU A 5 16.82 -5.56 -7.19
CA LEU A 5 16.93 -4.23 -6.58
C LEU A 5 15.58 -3.49 -6.60
N ILE A 6 14.75 -3.72 -7.63
CA ILE A 6 13.45 -3.09 -7.78
C ILE A 6 12.48 -3.58 -6.69
N SER A 7 12.35 -4.90 -6.51
CA SER A 7 11.50 -5.46 -5.45
C SER A 7 11.98 -5.08 -4.05
N MET A 8 13.30 -5.03 -3.83
CA MET A 8 13.87 -4.59 -2.55
C MET A 8 13.53 -3.12 -2.24
N LEU A 9 13.74 -2.22 -3.20
CA LEU A 9 13.38 -0.81 -3.06
C LEU A 9 11.89 -0.62 -2.82
N ASN A 10 11.04 -1.29 -3.60
CA ASN A 10 9.59 -1.25 -3.43
C ASN A 10 9.18 -1.72 -2.03
N PHE A 11 9.79 -2.79 -1.53
CA PHE A 11 9.50 -3.30 -0.20
C PHE A 11 9.84 -2.28 0.89
N VAL A 12 11.04 -1.68 0.84
CA VAL A 12 11.46 -0.64 1.80
C VAL A 12 10.55 0.59 1.75
N LEU A 13 10.20 1.05 0.55
CA LEU A 13 9.29 2.19 0.37
C LEU A 13 7.90 1.90 0.92
N ASN A 14 7.37 0.69 0.69
CA ASN A 14 6.07 0.28 1.25
C ASN A 14 6.09 0.36 2.78
N LEU A 15 7.16 -0.12 3.44
CA LEU A 15 7.32 -0.01 4.89
C LEU A 15 7.35 1.45 5.36
N GLY A 16 8.06 2.32 4.64
CA GLY A 16 8.09 3.75 4.91
C GLY A 16 6.70 4.38 4.83
N ILE A 17 5.92 4.05 3.80
CA ILE A 17 4.57 4.59 3.62
C ILE A 17 3.61 4.07 4.70
N ILE A 18 3.72 2.80 5.09
CA ILE A 18 2.96 2.23 6.21
C ILE A 18 3.25 3.00 7.50
N ALA A 19 4.54 3.22 7.81
CA ALA A 19 4.97 3.95 9.00
C ALA A 19 4.45 5.40 8.99
N VAL A 20 4.62 6.10 7.88
CA VAL A 20 4.12 7.48 7.72
C VAL A 20 2.60 7.53 7.79
N GLY A 21 1.88 6.58 7.19
CA GLY A 21 0.42 6.49 7.24
C GLY A 21 -0.11 6.32 8.66
N LEU A 22 0.54 5.46 9.45
CA LEU A 22 0.23 5.25 10.87
C LEU A 22 0.52 6.51 11.70
N LEU A 23 1.69 7.14 11.51
CA LEU A 23 2.06 8.37 12.22
C LEU A 23 1.15 9.55 11.85
N ALA A 24 0.74 9.64 10.58
CA ALA A 24 -0.20 10.67 10.14
C ALA A 24 -1.58 10.47 10.76
N TYR A 25 -2.03 9.22 10.92
CA TYR A 25 -3.29 8.91 11.61
C TYR A 25 -3.25 9.33 13.08
N THR A 26 -2.18 9.02 13.81
CA THR A 26 -2.08 9.38 15.23
C THR A 26 -2.07 10.89 15.44
N LYS A 27 -1.45 11.66 14.53
CA LYS A 27 -1.40 13.13 14.63
C LYS A 27 -2.68 13.84 14.17
N THR A 28 -3.28 13.39 13.07
CA THR A 28 -4.39 14.11 12.43
C THR A 28 -5.77 13.53 12.75
N LYS A 29 -5.82 12.29 13.30
CA LYS A 29 -7.02 11.45 13.38
C LYS A 29 -7.76 11.29 12.04
N ASN A 30 -7.05 11.53 10.93
CA ASN A 30 -7.61 11.39 9.59
C ASN A 30 -7.45 9.94 9.13
N PHE A 31 -8.57 9.29 8.82
CA PHE A 31 -8.57 7.91 8.34
C PHE A 31 -7.99 7.75 6.93
N VAL A 32 -7.90 8.83 6.13
CA VAL A 32 -7.35 8.79 4.76
C VAL A 32 -5.92 8.25 4.72
N PRO A 33 -4.92 8.84 5.42
CA PRO A 33 -3.56 8.31 5.42
C PRO A 33 -3.47 6.90 6.02
N LEU A 34 -4.38 6.53 6.93
CA LEU A 34 -4.43 5.17 7.48
C LEU A 34 -4.84 4.14 6.42
N TYR A 35 -5.91 4.40 5.66
CA TYR A 35 -6.38 3.51 4.59
C TYR A 35 -5.37 3.41 3.44
N ILE A 36 -4.67 4.51 3.11
CA ILE A 36 -3.55 4.47 2.17
C ILE A 36 -2.45 3.56 2.72
N GLY A 37 -2.00 3.78 3.97
CA GLY A 37 -1.00 2.92 4.61
C GLY A 37 -1.39 1.44 4.62
N LEU A 38 -2.64 1.11 4.90
CA LEU A 38 -3.14 -0.26 4.86
C LEU A 38 -3.08 -0.88 3.45
N SER A 39 -3.34 -0.08 2.41
CA SER A 39 -3.18 -0.53 1.02
C SER A 39 -1.71 -0.86 0.71
N PHE A 40 -0.78 -0.09 1.27
CA PHE A 40 0.65 -0.35 1.16
C PHE A 40 1.12 -1.59 1.93
N VAL A 41 0.38 -2.07 2.93
CA VAL A 41 0.63 -3.38 3.57
C VAL A 41 0.43 -4.51 2.55
N LEU A 42 -0.62 -4.46 1.74
CA LEU A 42 -0.86 -5.44 0.68
C LEU A 42 0.28 -5.41 -0.35
N PHE A 43 0.73 -4.22 -0.75
CA PHE A 43 1.90 -4.08 -1.62
C PHE A 43 3.18 -4.63 -0.97
N ALA A 44 3.41 -4.40 0.31
CA ALA A 44 4.56 -4.94 1.04
C ALA A 44 4.55 -6.48 1.01
N ILE A 45 3.40 -7.12 1.25
CA ILE A 45 3.25 -8.58 1.15
C ILE A 45 3.62 -9.06 -0.25
N THR A 46 3.10 -8.40 -1.31
CA THR A 46 3.42 -8.83 -2.68
C THR A 46 4.91 -8.71 -3.02
N ASN A 47 5.56 -7.62 -2.62
CA ASN A 47 6.99 -7.42 -2.89
C ASN A 47 7.87 -8.34 -2.04
N LEU A 48 7.43 -8.68 -0.82
CA LEU A 48 8.09 -9.68 0.01
C LEU A 48 8.04 -11.07 -0.63
N SER A 49 6.88 -11.49 -1.14
CA SER A 49 6.74 -12.76 -1.87
C SER A 49 7.64 -12.80 -3.11
N THR A 50 7.76 -11.69 -3.84
CA THR A 50 8.70 -11.58 -4.96
C THR A 50 10.15 -11.70 -4.51
N LEU A 51 10.52 -11.02 -3.41
CA LEU A 51 11.88 -11.06 -2.85
C LEU A 51 12.28 -12.46 -2.36
N LEU A 52 11.31 -13.24 -1.86
CA LEU A 52 11.49 -14.64 -1.46
C LEU A 52 11.58 -15.61 -2.65
N GLY A 53 11.54 -15.11 -3.89
CA GLY A 53 11.61 -15.93 -5.10
C GLY A 53 10.32 -16.68 -5.42
N MET A 54 9.20 -16.34 -4.78
CA MET A 54 7.91 -17.02 -4.96
C MET A 54 7.05 -16.40 -6.07
N ALA A 55 7.60 -15.46 -6.84
CA ALA A 55 6.86 -14.68 -7.82
C ALA A 55 6.23 -15.53 -8.93
N GLU A 56 6.96 -16.50 -9.46
CA GLU A 56 6.48 -17.37 -10.56
C GLU A 56 5.35 -18.31 -10.11
N ALA A 57 5.41 -18.81 -8.87
CA ALA A 57 4.38 -19.67 -8.31
C ALA A 57 3.11 -18.89 -7.89
N LEU A 58 3.26 -17.62 -7.53
CA LEU A 58 2.18 -16.78 -7.00
C LEU A 58 1.75 -15.65 -7.96
N VAL A 59 1.95 -15.79 -9.28
CA VAL A 59 1.59 -14.74 -10.26
C VAL A 59 0.15 -14.25 -10.08
N TYR A 60 -0.83 -15.17 -10.05
CA TYR A 60 -2.24 -14.81 -9.88
C TYR A 60 -2.55 -14.22 -8.48
N PRO A 61 -2.15 -14.86 -7.36
CA PRO A 61 -2.32 -14.25 -6.03
C PRO A 61 -1.71 -12.85 -5.90
N ILE A 62 -0.49 -12.66 -6.42
CA ILE A 62 0.21 -11.37 -6.39
C ILE A 62 -0.57 -10.32 -7.20
N ALA A 63 -1.08 -10.68 -8.38
CA ALA A 63 -1.89 -9.78 -9.19
C ALA A 63 -3.20 -9.37 -8.48
N VAL A 64 -3.89 -10.31 -7.85
CA VAL A 64 -5.13 -10.05 -7.09
C VAL A 64 -4.87 -9.11 -5.91
N LEU A 65 -3.79 -9.34 -5.15
CA LEU A 65 -3.41 -8.47 -4.03
C LEU A 65 -3.08 -7.05 -4.50
N ARG A 66 -2.37 -6.91 -5.63
CA ARG A 66 -2.08 -5.60 -6.23
C ARG A 66 -3.37 -4.89 -6.66
N LEU A 67 -4.28 -5.60 -7.34
CA LEU A 67 -5.58 -5.05 -7.75
C LEU A 67 -6.40 -4.58 -6.55
N ALA A 68 -6.46 -5.38 -5.48
CA ALA A 68 -7.14 -5.01 -4.24
C ALA A 68 -6.51 -3.76 -3.61
N ALA A 69 -5.18 -3.69 -3.56
CA ALA A 69 -4.45 -2.55 -3.01
C ALA A 69 -4.70 -1.26 -3.82
N TYR A 70 -4.62 -1.31 -5.16
CA TYR A 70 -4.95 -0.15 -6.00
C TYR A 70 -6.41 0.28 -5.84
N SER A 71 -7.34 -0.67 -5.76
CA SER A 71 -8.76 -0.39 -5.56
C SER A 71 -9.02 0.30 -4.22
N MET A 72 -8.36 -0.12 -3.15
CA MET A 72 -8.43 0.53 -1.84
C MET A 72 -7.91 1.98 -1.90
N ILE A 73 -6.81 2.23 -2.61
CA ILE A 73 -6.28 3.60 -2.78
C ILE A 73 -7.28 4.46 -3.54
N ILE A 74 -7.79 3.99 -4.68
CA ILE A 74 -8.78 4.71 -5.49
C ILE A 74 -10.02 5.02 -4.67
N PHE A 75 -10.56 4.03 -3.95
CA PHE A 75 -11.73 4.21 -3.08
C PHE A 75 -11.46 5.23 -1.97
N THR A 76 -10.28 5.19 -1.35
CA THR A 76 -9.88 6.11 -0.28
C THR A 76 -9.80 7.54 -0.80
N LEU A 77 -9.20 7.76 -1.96
CA LEU A 77 -9.11 9.07 -2.60
C LEU A 77 -10.49 9.57 -3.03
N TYR A 78 -11.29 8.72 -3.67
CA TYR A 78 -12.66 9.05 -4.08
C TYR A 78 -13.53 9.48 -2.90
N LYS A 79 -13.48 8.72 -1.79
CA LYS A 79 -14.20 9.05 -0.56
C LYS A 79 -13.74 10.37 0.07
N THR A 80 -12.47 10.73 -0.13
CA THR A 80 -11.91 12.01 0.33
C THR A 80 -12.48 13.18 -0.48
N MET A 81 -12.60 13.02 -1.80
CA MET A 81 -13.22 14.04 -2.68
C MET A 81 -14.74 14.15 -2.47
N ALA A 82 -15.42 13.03 -2.20
CA ALA A 82 -16.87 12.99 -2.02
C ALA A 82 -17.34 13.55 -0.67
N LYS A 83 -16.46 13.75 0.32
CA LYS A 83 -16.82 14.49 1.53
C LYS A 83 -16.80 15.99 1.21
N PRO A 84 -17.95 16.70 1.27
CA PRO A 84 -17.95 18.15 1.12
C PRO A 84 -17.01 18.72 2.18
N ALA A 85 -16.06 19.55 1.73
CA ALA A 85 -15.15 20.25 2.61
C ALA A 85 -15.99 20.97 3.68
N LYS A 86 -15.94 20.50 4.93
CA LYS A 86 -16.36 21.32 6.05
C LYS A 86 -15.41 22.50 6.08
N LYS A 87 -15.83 23.62 5.47
CA LYS A 87 -15.22 24.94 5.68
C LYS A 87 -15.16 25.14 7.20
N LYS A 88 -13.95 25.08 7.75
CA LYS A 88 -13.66 25.67 9.05
C LYS A 88 -13.57 27.17 8.88
#